data_AF-A0A1G1K7Y9-F1
#
_entry.id   AF-A0A1G1K7Y9-F1
#
_cell.length_a   1.000
_cell.length_b   1.000
_cell.length_c   1.000
_cell.angle_alpha   90.00
_cell.angle_beta   90.00
_cell.angle_gamma   90.00
#
_symmetry.space_group_name_H-M   'P 1'
#
loop_
_entity.id
_entity.type
_entity.pdbx_description
1 polymer ?
#
loop_
_entity_poly.entity_id
_entity_poly.type
_entity_poly.pdbx_seq_one_letter_code
_entity_poly.pdbx_strand_id
1 'polypeptide(L)'
;MRPNPNGSKSEYQSKHFAVFVVVVAILLVCCFPLPSFAEEILDNETCLACHDGINQEKFVASIHGANRCTSCHGDVKEIPHAVKPGAVHCASCHRIEAEIYNASDHGKALRQGVSSAFCLDCHGNGHELLDYRNPDSPVNRKNIPATCATCHEDQEKMMQYGLLEARPFKSYSESVHGKALLEKGIVSSAVCTDCHGSHDLHAPTNPESKIFKKKIPQTCGKCHENVLRTYERSIHGKAALSGKLEAPVCTDCHGEHQIKSHLDPQSTVYATALAEKTCAHCHAAEKIITKYRLPADRVETYLKSYHGLASRFGDVTVANCASCHGAHDILPSSDPNSSVHKKNLPQTCGKCHPGVSEQLAKGNVHITPTSSDNRIVYYVSRFYIVLIILVIGGMLLHNALDFFSKLRRHYALKKMSGQYLRFTRGERMQHLVLTLAFVILAYTGFALVYPDAWWVFPFVVFNAGGEWRSIIHRSAAIVFVALSLHHALFMFFTKRGRKVSKELALRKKDFSDAVSTVSYNLGTSKEKPSYGRYSYVEKSEYWALVWGSVIMILTGTMLTFENWFMGHWPKWAMDVATKVHFYEAVLATLAILVWHFYFVIFDPDHYPMNWSMVTGKVSEEEKAIDEKKN
;
A
#
# COMPACT_ATOMS: atom_id res chain seq x y z
N MET A 1 -33.45 -46.21 -70.59
CA MET A 1 -33.12 -46.78 -71.91
C MET A 1 -31.75 -47.46 -71.82
N ARG A 2 -31.66 -48.73 -72.24
CA ARG A 2 -30.37 -49.46 -72.32
C ARG A 2 -29.48 -48.84 -73.43
N PRO A 3 -28.15 -48.81 -73.30
CA PRO A 3 -27.25 -48.33 -74.35
C PRO A 3 -26.97 -49.41 -75.40
N ASN A 4 -26.91 -48.99 -76.66
CA ASN A 4 -26.53 -49.78 -77.85
C ASN A 4 -24.99 -49.75 -78.01
N PRO A 5 -24.31 -50.91 -78.13
CA PRO A 5 -22.86 -50.99 -78.28
C PRO A 5 -22.49 -51.11 -79.77
N ASN A 6 -21.90 -50.08 -80.36
CA ASN A 6 -21.07 -50.22 -81.56
C ASN A 6 -20.29 -48.92 -81.83
N GLY A 7 -19.02 -48.92 -81.43
CA GLY A 7 -18.09 -47.83 -81.70
C GLY A 7 -16.64 -48.14 -81.31
N SER A 8 -16.27 -49.40 -81.12
CA SER A 8 -14.88 -49.81 -80.89
C SER A 8 -14.28 -50.29 -82.21
N LYS A 9 -13.49 -49.44 -82.88
CA LYS A 9 -12.38 -49.86 -83.76
C LYS A 9 -11.54 -48.72 -84.36
N SER A 10 -11.93 -47.44 -84.29
CA SER A 10 -11.07 -46.33 -84.77
C SER A 10 -10.23 -45.65 -83.69
N GLU A 11 -10.50 -45.89 -82.39
CA GLU A 11 -9.81 -45.23 -81.28
C GLU A 11 -8.51 -45.93 -80.84
N TYR A 12 -8.23 -47.13 -81.36
CA TYR A 12 -7.04 -47.90 -80.99
C TYR A 12 -5.81 -47.52 -81.85
N GLN A 13 -6.00 -47.12 -83.11
CA GLN A 13 -4.87 -46.75 -83.98
C GLN A 13 -4.40 -45.29 -83.83
N SER A 14 -5.25 -44.38 -83.35
CA SER A 14 -4.85 -42.98 -83.10
C SER A 14 -4.02 -42.82 -81.80
N LYS A 15 -4.22 -43.69 -80.81
CA LYS A 15 -3.49 -43.67 -79.54
C LYS A 15 -2.05 -44.16 -79.67
N HIS A 16 -1.77 -45.13 -80.55
CA HIS A 16 -0.41 -45.62 -80.77
C HIS A 16 0.46 -44.66 -81.59
N PHE A 17 -0.11 -43.91 -82.54
CA PHE A 17 0.62 -42.86 -83.27
C PHE A 17 0.95 -41.67 -82.36
N ALA A 18 0.02 -41.26 -81.48
CA ALA A 18 0.26 -40.19 -80.51
C ALA A 18 1.34 -40.58 -79.47
N VAL A 19 1.33 -41.83 -78.98
CA VAL A 19 2.36 -42.31 -78.05
C VAL A 19 3.73 -42.45 -78.74
N PHE A 20 3.78 -42.90 -79.99
CA PHE A 20 5.04 -42.99 -80.74
C PHE A 20 5.63 -41.60 -81.05
N VAL A 21 4.80 -40.61 -81.41
CA VAL A 21 5.24 -39.22 -81.64
C VAL A 21 5.71 -38.56 -80.33
N VAL A 22 5.06 -38.83 -79.20
CA VAL A 22 5.50 -38.30 -77.89
C VAL A 22 6.78 -38.97 -77.41
N VAL A 23 6.96 -40.28 -77.59
CA VAL A 23 8.18 -40.99 -77.20
C VAL A 23 9.37 -40.61 -78.09
N VAL A 24 9.16 -40.41 -79.40
CA VAL A 24 10.21 -39.92 -80.32
C VAL A 24 10.53 -38.44 -80.07
N ALA A 25 9.54 -37.61 -79.70
CA ALA A 25 9.78 -36.23 -79.29
C ALA A 25 10.56 -36.13 -77.97
N ILE A 26 10.28 -36.99 -76.99
CA ILE A 26 11.03 -37.05 -75.72
C ILE A 26 12.45 -37.57 -75.95
N LEU A 27 12.65 -38.57 -76.81
CA LEU A 27 13.98 -39.07 -77.16
C LEU A 27 14.81 -38.06 -77.99
N LEU A 28 14.18 -37.29 -78.87
CA LEU A 28 14.85 -36.21 -79.61
C LEU A 28 15.19 -35.00 -78.72
N VAL A 29 14.38 -34.70 -77.69
CA VAL A 29 14.68 -33.64 -76.71
C VAL A 29 15.81 -34.06 -75.75
N CYS A 30 16.02 -35.36 -75.50
CA CYS A 30 17.13 -35.85 -74.68
C CYS A 30 18.48 -35.98 -75.43
N CYS A 31 18.53 -35.81 -76.75
CA CYS A 31 19.75 -35.95 -77.56
C CYS A 31 20.34 -34.62 -78.08
N PHE A 32 19.71 -33.48 -77.79
CA PHE A 32 20.39 -32.19 -77.96
C PHE A 32 21.21 -31.91 -76.71
N PRO A 33 22.54 -31.68 -76.81
CA PRO A 33 23.28 -31.11 -75.70
C PRO A 33 22.64 -29.75 -75.45
N LEU A 34 21.93 -29.61 -74.33
CA LEU A 34 21.64 -28.30 -73.78
C LEU A 34 23.00 -27.60 -73.69
N PRO A 35 23.19 -26.40 -74.28
CA PRO A 35 24.36 -25.63 -73.94
C PRO A 35 24.34 -25.52 -72.41
N SER A 36 25.35 -26.11 -71.76
CA SER A 36 25.63 -25.75 -70.38
C SER A 36 26.01 -24.29 -70.46
N PHE A 37 25.02 -23.41 -70.27
CA PHE A 37 25.28 -22.17 -69.56
C PHE A 37 25.68 -22.63 -68.17
N ALA A 38 26.94 -23.07 -68.04
CA ALA A 38 27.68 -22.88 -66.82
C ALA A 38 27.77 -21.35 -66.70
N GLU A 39 26.69 -20.74 -66.22
CA GLU A 39 26.81 -19.47 -65.53
C GLU A 39 27.89 -19.75 -64.50
N GLU A 40 29.03 -19.07 -64.64
CA GLU A 40 30.20 -19.28 -63.81
C GLU A 40 29.76 -19.05 -62.37
N ILE A 41 29.49 -20.16 -61.67
CA ILE A 41 28.95 -20.12 -60.32
C ILE A 41 30.09 -19.60 -59.46
N LEU A 42 30.02 -18.31 -59.15
CA LEU A 42 30.93 -17.65 -58.23
C LEU A 42 30.76 -18.29 -56.85
N ASP A 43 31.76 -19.03 -56.41
CA ASP A 43 31.81 -19.59 -55.08
C ASP A 43 32.32 -18.56 -54.06
N ASN A 44 32.05 -18.84 -52.78
CA ASN A 44 32.48 -17.94 -51.71
C ASN A 44 34.01 -17.91 -51.59
N GLU A 45 34.70 -18.99 -51.95
CA GLU A 45 36.17 -19.06 -51.91
C GLU A 45 36.80 -18.04 -52.85
N THR A 46 36.26 -17.88 -54.07
CA THR A 46 36.70 -16.85 -55.02
C THR A 46 36.54 -15.44 -54.46
N CYS A 47 35.43 -15.16 -53.76
CA CYS A 47 35.24 -13.87 -53.11
C CYS A 47 36.19 -13.68 -51.92
N LEU A 48 36.33 -14.69 -51.06
CA LEU A 48 37.15 -14.61 -49.85
C LEU A 48 38.65 -14.51 -50.14
N ALA A 49 39.11 -15.04 -51.28
CA ALA A 49 40.50 -14.90 -51.74
C ALA A 49 40.92 -13.44 -52.00
N CYS A 50 39.99 -12.51 -52.14
CA CYS A 50 40.26 -11.08 -52.34
C CYS A 50 39.69 -10.18 -51.22
N HIS A 51 38.94 -10.74 -50.25
CA HIS A 51 38.23 -9.99 -49.21
C HIS A 51 38.62 -10.46 -47.80
N ASP A 52 39.89 -10.27 -47.45
CA ASP A 52 40.50 -10.67 -46.17
C ASP A 52 39.87 -10.01 -44.92
N GLY A 53 39.02 -8.99 -45.10
CA GLY A 53 38.27 -8.35 -44.02
C GLY A 53 37.04 -9.13 -43.54
N ILE A 54 36.67 -10.23 -44.20
CA ILE A 54 35.56 -11.10 -43.81
C ILE A 54 36.12 -12.32 -43.09
N ASN A 55 35.68 -12.54 -41.84
CA ASN A 55 36.04 -13.74 -41.12
C ASN A 55 35.24 -14.94 -41.67
N GLN A 56 35.90 -15.80 -42.45
CA GLN A 56 35.29 -16.96 -43.09
C GLN A 56 34.65 -17.93 -42.08
N GLU A 57 35.32 -18.22 -40.97
CA GLU A 57 34.80 -19.13 -39.94
C GLU A 57 33.49 -18.61 -39.35
N LYS A 58 33.44 -17.31 -39.03
CA LYS A 58 32.24 -16.68 -38.49
C LYS A 58 31.13 -16.53 -39.52
N PHE A 59 31.46 -16.27 -40.79
CA PHE A 59 30.47 -16.23 -41.86
C PHE A 59 29.81 -17.59 -42.07
N VAL A 60 30.60 -18.66 -42.13
CA VAL A 60 30.08 -20.03 -42.26
C VAL A 60 29.22 -20.42 -41.05
N ALA A 61 29.57 -19.95 -39.85
CA ALA A 61 28.78 -20.14 -38.63
C ALA A 61 27.53 -19.25 -38.52
N SER A 62 27.36 -18.26 -39.40
CA SER A 62 26.21 -17.35 -39.40
C SER A 62 24.94 -18.03 -39.91
N ILE A 63 23.78 -17.43 -39.65
CA ILE A 63 22.47 -17.89 -40.15
C ILE A 63 22.39 -17.90 -41.68
N HIS A 64 23.24 -17.13 -42.35
CA HIS A 64 23.36 -17.07 -43.81
C HIS A 64 24.61 -17.78 -44.33
N GLY A 65 25.35 -18.53 -43.50
CA GLY A 65 26.62 -19.14 -43.91
C GLY A 65 26.52 -20.17 -45.05
N ALA A 66 25.31 -20.68 -45.30
CA ALA A 66 25.02 -21.54 -46.45
C ALA A 66 24.76 -20.77 -47.76
N ASN A 67 24.58 -19.45 -47.70
CA ASN A 67 24.32 -18.61 -48.86
C ASN A 67 25.62 -18.23 -49.56
N ARG A 68 25.53 -17.98 -50.87
CA ARG A 68 26.65 -17.42 -51.62
C ARG A 68 26.78 -15.92 -51.38
N CYS A 69 28.00 -15.36 -51.43
CA CYS A 69 28.25 -13.92 -51.32
C CYS A 69 27.40 -13.13 -52.32
N THR A 70 27.27 -13.63 -53.55
CA THR A 70 26.44 -13.05 -54.63
C THR A 70 24.94 -13.13 -54.38
N SER A 71 24.48 -13.93 -53.41
CA SER A 71 23.06 -13.96 -53.02
C SER A 71 22.66 -12.68 -52.28
N CYS A 72 23.62 -12.06 -51.58
CA CYS A 72 23.44 -10.79 -50.88
C CYS A 72 23.98 -9.61 -51.70
N HIS A 73 25.10 -9.83 -52.40
CA HIS A 73 25.76 -8.87 -53.30
C HIS A 73 25.42 -9.16 -54.76
N GLY A 74 24.14 -9.14 -55.10
CA GLY A 74 23.66 -9.42 -56.46
C GLY A 74 24.03 -8.36 -57.50
N ASP A 75 24.67 -7.27 -57.07
CA ASP A 75 25.23 -6.23 -57.92
C ASP A 75 26.63 -6.57 -58.45
N VAL A 76 27.28 -7.61 -57.92
CA VAL A 76 28.57 -8.13 -58.41
C VAL A 76 28.34 -8.93 -59.69
N LYS A 77 28.87 -8.43 -60.81
CA LYS A 77 28.75 -9.05 -62.14
C LYS A 77 30.10 -9.47 -62.76
N GLU A 78 31.21 -9.04 -62.17
CA GLU A 78 32.57 -9.32 -62.64
C GLU A 78 33.53 -9.44 -61.45
N ILE A 79 34.56 -10.29 -61.57
CA ILE A 79 35.65 -10.42 -60.60
C ILE A 79 37.00 -10.34 -61.34
N PRO A 80 37.97 -9.53 -60.87
CA PRO A 80 37.85 -8.56 -59.77
C PRO A 80 36.89 -7.41 -60.15
N HIS A 81 36.01 -7.01 -59.23
CA HIS A 81 35.13 -5.86 -59.45
C HIS A 81 35.90 -4.55 -59.21
N ALA A 82 35.65 -3.55 -60.07
CA ALA A 82 36.27 -2.23 -59.92
C ALA A 82 35.57 -1.35 -58.86
N VAL A 83 34.28 -1.62 -58.60
CA VAL A 83 33.44 -0.83 -57.70
C VAL A 83 33.03 -1.68 -56.51
N LYS A 84 33.19 -1.13 -55.32
CA LYS A 84 32.76 -1.78 -54.08
C LYS A 84 31.26 -2.10 -54.15
N PRO A 85 30.85 -3.33 -53.82
CA PRO A 85 29.43 -3.70 -53.76
C PRO A 85 28.64 -2.76 -52.85
N GLY A 86 27.40 -2.48 -53.25
CA GLY A 86 26.46 -1.67 -52.50
C GLY A 86 26.06 -2.30 -51.17
N ALA A 87 25.35 -1.52 -50.35
CA ALA A 87 24.80 -2.01 -49.10
C ALA A 87 23.74 -3.09 -49.36
N VAL A 88 23.80 -4.19 -48.61
CA VAL A 88 22.85 -5.30 -48.73
C VAL A 88 21.47 -4.86 -48.24
N HIS A 89 20.45 -5.06 -49.07
CA HIS A 89 19.06 -4.76 -48.73
C HIS A 89 18.34 -6.01 -48.22
N CYS A 90 18.31 -6.22 -46.89
CA CYS A 90 17.68 -7.37 -46.27
C CYS A 90 16.20 -7.56 -46.68
N ALA A 91 15.50 -6.45 -46.98
CA ALA A 91 14.10 -6.44 -47.42
C ALA A 91 13.85 -7.15 -48.76
N SER A 92 14.88 -7.43 -49.56
CA SER A 92 14.76 -8.22 -50.79
C SER A 92 14.21 -9.63 -50.52
N CYS A 93 14.67 -10.24 -49.43
CA CYS A 93 14.26 -11.57 -48.94
C CYS A 93 13.33 -11.48 -47.71
N HIS A 94 13.59 -10.58 -46.76
CA HIS A 94 12.80 -10.37 -45.53
C HIS A 94 11.73 -9.30 -45.70
N ARG A 95 10.84 -9.50 -46.67
CA ARG A 95 9.84 -8.48 -47.06
C ARG A 95 8.85 -8.17 -45.96
N ILE A 96 8.37 -9.20 -45.25
CA ILE A 96 7.34 -9.07 -44.21
C ILE A 96 7.92 -8.33 -43.01
N GLU A 97 9.10 -8.76 -42.52
CA GLU A 97 9.76 -8.12 -41.38
C GLU A 97 10.14 -6.68 -41.71
N ALA A 98 10.59 -6.41 -42.95
CA ALA A 98 10.88 -5.05 -43.40
C ALA A 98 9.63 -4.17 -43.47
N GLU A 99 8.49 -4.70 -43.93
CA GLU A 99 7.23 -3.97 -43.95
C GLU A 99 6.74 -3.61 -42.54
N ILE A 100 6.79 -4.58 -41.61
CA ILE A 100 6.43 -4.38 -40.20
C ILE A 100 7.37 -3.35 -39.56
N TYR A 101 8.68 -3.52 -39.73
CA TYR A 101 9.68 -2.58 -39.24
C TYR A 101 9.47 -1.18 -39.80
N ASN A 102 9.17 -1.06 -41.10
CA ASN A 102 8.87 0.22 -41.71
C ASN A 102 7.62 0.87 -41.11
N ALA A 103 6.62 0.10 -40.69
CA ALA A 103 5.45 0.64 -40.00
C ALA A 103 5.76 1.10 -38.56
N SER A 104 6.80 0.54 -37.91
CA SER A 104 7.25 0.91 -36.56
C SER A 104 7.74 2.35 -36.45
N ASP A 105 7.89 2.83 -35.22
CA ASP A 105 8.33 4.19 -34.95
C ASP A 105 9.83 4.39 -35.29
N HIS A 106 10.69 3.38 -35.12
CA HIS A 106 12.08 3.42 -35.61
C HIS A 106 12.15 3.53 -37.14
N GLY A 107 11.36 2.71 -37.84
CA GLY A 107 11.32 2.75 -39.31
C GLY A 107 10.74 4.06 -39.85
N LYS A 108 9.71 4.61 -39.20
CA LYS A 108 9.14 5.93 -39.53
C LYS A 108 10.16 7.05 -39.31
N ALA A 109 10.87 7.04 -38.18
CA ALA A 109 11.91 8.03 -37.87
C ALA A 109 13.01 8.04 -38.94
N LEU A 110 13.55 6.87 -39.31
CA LEU A 110 14.55 6.76 -40.38
C LEU A 110 14.07 7.35 -41.71
N ARG A 111 12.83 7.08 -42.13
CA ARG A 111 12.27 7.64 -43.37
C ARG A 111 12.08 9.15 -43.33
N GLN A 112 11.93 9.71 -42.14
CA GLN A 112 11.83 11.16 -41.91
C GLN A 112 13.21 11.83 -41.79
N GLY A 113 14.29 11.08 -42.00
CA GLY A 113 15.67 11.59 -41.85
C GLY A 113 16.10 11.77 -40.40
N VAL A 114 15.34 11.21 -39.45
CA VAL A 114 15.69 11.20 -38.03
C VAL A 114 16.53 9.97 -37.74
N SER A 115 17.67 10.15 -37.06
CA SER A 115 18.53 9.04 -36.66
C SER A 115 17.76 8.05 -35.78
N SER A 116 17.77 6.77 -36.13
CA SER A 116 17.10 5.72 -35.38
C SER A 116 17.73 4.36 -35.69
N ALA A 117 17.43 3.35 -34.86
CA ALA A 117 18.03 2.02 -34.99
C ALA A 117 17.52 1.32 -36.25
N PHE A 118 18.39 0.79 -37.10
CA PHE A 118 18.05 -0.06 -38.25
C PHE A 118 18.35 -1.55 -37.97
N CYS A 119 18.08 -2.43 -38.94
CA CYS A 119 18.16 -3.89 -38.76
C CYS A 119 19.47 -4.38 -38.11
N LEU A 120 20.64 -3.92 -38.59
CA LEU A 120 21.92 -4.42 -38.08
C LEU A 120 22.29 -3.83 -36.71
N ASP A 121 21.69 -2.71 -36.28
CA ASP A 121 21.91 -2.18 -34.93
C ASP A 121 21.37 -3.13 -33.86
N CYS A 122 20.33 -3.90 -34.20
CA CYS A 122 19.77 -4.92 -33.30
C CYS A 122 20.32 -6.32 -33.58
N HIS A 123 20.51 -6.69 -34.85
CA HIS A 123 20.90 -8.06 -35.22
C HIS A 123 22.42 -8.29 -35.27
N GLY A 124 23.22 -7.22 -35.32
CA GLY A 124 24.68 -7.28 -35.42
C GLY A 124 25.20 -7.23 -36.85
N ASN A 125 26.44 -7.66 -37.06
CA ASN A 125 27.12 -7.60 -38.35
C ASN A 125 26.45 -8.52 -39.39
N GLY A 126 26.18 -7.98 -40.60
CA GLY A 126 25.53 -8.70 -41.70
C GLY A 126 26.23 -9.99 -42.16
N HIS A 127 27.55 -10.11 -41.97
CA HIS A 127 28.31 -11.33 -42.28
C HIS A 127 28.47 -12.28 -41.08
N GLU A 128 28.06 -11.89 -39.87
CA GLU A 128 28.22 -12.69 -38.64
C GLU A 128 26.87 -12.87 -37.90
N LEU A 129 25.75 -12.71 -38.60
CA LEU A 129 24.40 -12.78 -38.01
C LEU A 129 24.13 -14.16 -37.39
N LEU A 130 23.68 -14.19 -36.14
CA LEU A 130 23.39 -15.42 -35.41
C LEU A 130 21.88 -15.64 -35.23
N ASP A 131 21.43 -16.91 -35.27
CA ASP A 131 20.04 -17.28 -34.96
C ASP A 131 19.64 -16.77 -33.56
N TYR A 132 18.40 -16.31 -33.39
CA TYR A 132 17.89 -15.81 -32.11
C TYR A 132 17.97 -16.83 -30.96
N ARG A 133 18.07 -18.13 -31.24
CA ARG A 133 18.28 -19.20 -30.25
C ARG A 133 19.73 -19.31 -29.79
N ASN A 134 20.67 -18.81 -30.58
CA ASN A 134 22.08 -18.81 -30.20
C ASN A 134 22.29 -17.87 -28.99
N PRO A 135 22.91 -18.33 -27.88
CA PRO A 135 23.18 -17.51 -26.70
C PRO A 135 24.01 -16.26 -26.97
N ASP A 136 24.83 -16.26 -28.01
CA ASP A 136 25.71 -15.14 -28.39
C ASP A 136 25.01 -14.14 -29.34
N SER A 137 23.81 -14.48 -29.83
CA SER A 137 23.05 -13.58 -30.70
C SER A 137 22.60 -12.34 -29.91
N PRO A 138 22.78 -11.12 -30.43
CA PRO A 138 22.25 -9.91 -29.80
C PRO A 138 20.73 -9.94 -29.62
N VAL A 139 20.01 -10.63 -30.53
CA VAL A 139 18.56 -10.80 -30.44
C VAL A 139 18.14 -12.06 -29.68
N ASN A 140 19.08 -12.75 -29.02
CA ASN A 140 18.72 -13.79 -28.07
C ASN A 140 17.88 -13.21 -26.94
N ARG A 141 16.87 -13.95 -26.49
CA ARG A 141 15.95 -13.51 -25.44
C ARG A 141 16.66 -12.99 -24.18
N LYS A 142 17.79 -13.61 -23.79
CA LYS A 142 18.62 -13.16 -22.66
C LYS A 142 19.33 -11.83 -22.92
N ASN A 143 19.68 -11.54 -24.17
CA ASN A 143 20.47 -10.40 -24.58
C ASN A 143 19.62 -9.19 -25.00
N ILE A 144 18.34 -9.39 -25.33
CA ILE A 144 17.40 -8.33 -25.74
C ILE A 144 17.48 -7.08 -24.85
N PRO A 145 17.45 -7.17 -23.51
CA PRO A 145 17.58 -5.98 -22.67
C PRO A 145 18.88 -5.20 -22.91
N ALA A 146 20.01 -5.89 -23.07
CA ALA A 146 21.31 -5.28 -23.35
C ALA A 146 21.35 -4.66 -24.76
N THR A 147 20.76 -5.33 -25.75
CA THR A 147 20.67 -4.84 -27.14
C THR A 147 19.86 -3.55 -27.23
N CYS A 148 18.73 -3.46 -26.54
CA CYS A 148 17.97 -2.21 -26.46
C CYS A 148 18.77 -1.12 -25.73
N ALA A 149 19.51 -1.49 -24.67
CA ALA A 149 20.28 -0.56 -23.85
C ALA A 149 21.44 0.10 -24.61
N THR A 150 21.95 -0.51 -25.69
CA THR A 150 23.00 0.07 -26.54
C THR A 150 22.66 1.49 -27.01
N CYS A 151 21.38 1.77 -27.25
CA CYS A 151 20.90 3.11 -27.57
C CYS A 151 20.05 3.71 -26.44
N HIS A 152 19.12 2.94 -25.86
CA HIS A 152 18.10 3.51 -24.96
C HIS A 152 18.59 3.83 -23.55
N GLU A 153 19.78 3.39 -23.14
CA GLU A 153 20.35 3.74 -21.83
C GLU A 153 21.21 5.02 -21.88
N ASP A 154 21.51 5.53 -23.09
CA ASP A 154 22.28 6.76 -23.33
C ASP A 154 21.37 7.98 -23.25
N GLN A 155 21.32 8.63 -22.07
CA GLN A 155 20.46 9.77 -21.82
C GLN A 155 20.75 10.96 -22.73
N GLU A 156 22.02 11.25 -23.01
CA GLU A 156 22.40 12.37 -23.86
C GLU A 156 21.85 12.19 -25.27
N LYS A 157 21.94 10.98 -25.82
CA LYS A 157 21.36 10.66 -27.13
C LYS A 157 19.84 10.59 -27.11
N MET A 158 19.24 10.07 -26.03
CA MET A 158 17.81 9.76 -26.01
C MET A 158 16.91 10.94 -25.63
N MET A 159 17.43 11.95 -24.91
CA MET A 159 16.65 13.13 -24.47
C MET A 159 15.96 13.86 -25.63
N GLN A 160 16.61 13.92 -26.81
CA GLN A 160 16.05 14.60 -28.00
C GLN A 160 14.75 13.96 -28.51
N TYR A 161 14.48 12.69 -28.18
CA TYR A 161 13.29 11.97 -28.62
C TYR A 161 12.12 12.07 -27.62
N GLY A 162 12.31 12.71 -26.46
CA GLY A 162 11.24 12.94 -25.49
C GLY A 162 10.61 11.66 -24.94
N LEU A 163 11.39 10.60 -24.75
CA LEU A 163 10.91 9.32 -24.22
C LEU A 163 10.38 9.49 -22.78
N LEU A 164 9.33 8.74 -22.42
CA LEU A 164 8.71 8.80 -21.08
C LEU A 164 9.60 8.23 -19.97
N GLU A 165 10.40 7.20 -20.30
CA GLU A 165 11.37 6.58 -19.40
C GLU A 165 12.78 6.86 -19.92
N ALA A 166 13.61 7.47 -19.08
CA ALA A 166 14.93 7.95 -19.44
C ALA A 166 16.01 6.86 -19.35
N ARG A 167 15.81 5.82 -18.52
CA ARG A 167 16.77 4.73 -18.30
C ARG A 167 16.07 3.38 -18.21
N PRO A 168 15.43 2.92 -19.31
CA PRO A 168 14.57 1.76 -19.28
C PRO A 168 15.29 0.46 -18.92
N PHE A 169 16.57 0.30 -19.26
CA PHE A 169 17.32 -0.91 -18.90
C PHE A 169 17.64 -0.93 -17.41
N LYS A 170 18.06 0.21 -16.84
CA LYS A 170 18.25 0.33 -15.39
C LYS A 170 16.95 0.07 -14.63
N SER A 171 15.85 0.73 -15.00
CA SER A 171 14.55 0.48 -14.36
C SER A 171 14.15 -1.00 -14.48
N TYR A 172 14.23 -1.57 -15.68
CA TYR A 172 13.88 -2.96 -15.95
C TYR A 172 14.69 -3.95 -15.10
N SER A 173 16.00 -3.75 -14.96
CA SER A 173 16.87 -4.66 -14.20
C SER A 173 16.49 -4.74 -12.72
N GLU A 174 15.88 -3.68 -12.17
CA GLU A 174 15.37 -3.63 -10.80
C GLU A 174 13.99 -4.30 -10.63
N SER A 175 13.26 -4.54 -11.73
CA SER A 175 11.94 -5.18 -11.71
C SER A 175 12.00 -6.68 -11.40
N VAL A 176 10.85 -7.26 -11.04
CA VAL A 176 10.74 -8.72 -10.85
C VAL A 176 11.10 -9.52 -12.09
N HIS A 177 10.80 -8.99 -13.28
CA HIS A 177 11.13 -9.66 -14.54
C HIS A 177 12.62 -9.55 -14.85
N GLY A 178 13.22 -8.37 -14.66
CA GLY A 178 14.64 -8.14 -14.87
C GLY A 178 15.50 -8.95 -13.90
N LYS A 179 15.17 -8.96 -12.60
CA LYS A 179 15.87 -9.79 -11.62
C LYS A 179 15.74 -11.29 -11.94
N ALA A 180 14.55 -11.73 -12.34
CA ALA A 180 14.35 -13.13 -12.72
C ALA A 180 15.18 -13.53 -13.96
N LEU A 181 15.30 -12.66 -14.97
CA LEU A 181 16.12 -12.93 -16.15
C LEU A 181 17.62 -12.80 -15.86
N LEU A 182 18.06 -11.67 -15.32
CA LEU A 182 19.47 -11.27 -15.23
C LEU A 182 20.19 -11.93 -14.05
N GLU A 183 19.53 -12.04 -12.89
CA GLU A 183 20.15 -12.63 -11.69
C GLU A 183 19.90 -14.12 -11.58
N LYS A 184 18.70 -14.59 -11.97
CA LYS A 184 18.28 -16.00 -11.82
C LYS A 184 18.33 -16.82 -13.11
N GLY A 185 18.60 -16.20 -14.26
CA GLY A 185 18.68 -16.88 -15.55
C GLY A 185 17.35 -17.46 -16.06
N ILE A 186 16.21 -16.97 -15.56
CA ILE A 186 14.88 -17.48 -15.93
C ILE A 186 14.48 -16.88 -17.28
N VAL A 187 14.81 -17.59 -18.36
CA VAL A 187 14.54 -17.20 -19.75
C VAL A 187 13.07 -17.26 -20.16
N SER A 188 12.14 -17.50 -19.25
CA SER A 188 10.69 -17.32 -19.45
C SER A 188 10.16 -15.98 -18.91
N SER A 189 10.99 -15.21 -18.18
CA SER A 189 10.63 -13.90 -17.62
C SER A 189 10.40 -12.87 -18.72
N ALA A 190 9.47 -11.93 -18.56
CA ALA A 190 9.18 -10.95 -19.62
C ALA A 190 10.41 -10.08 -19.96
N VAL A 191 10.66 -9.84 -21.24
CA VAL A 191 11.72 -8.95 -21.76
C VAL A 191 11.11 -7.79 -22.56
N CYS A 192 11.95 -6.84 -23.00
CA CYS A 192 11.48 -5.61 -23.67
C CYS A 192 10.50 -5.91 -24.83
N THR A 193 10.80 -6.92 -25.64
CA THR A 193 10.00 -7.28 -26.82
C THR A 193 8.65 -7.95 -26.50
N ASP A 194 8.48 -8.52 -25.31
CA ASP A 194 7.20 -9.11 -24.89
C ASP A 194 6.13 -8.02 -24.69
N CYS A 195 6.56 -6.85 -24.24
CA CYS A 195 5.72 -5.68 -24.00
C CYS A 195 5.69 -4.73 -25.20
N HIS A 196 6.84 -4.34 -25.74
CA HIS A 196 6.96 -3.30 -26.77
C HIS A 196 6.83 -3.83 -28.20
N GLY A 197 7.07 -5.11 -28.43
CA GLY A 197 7.25 -5.68 -29.77
C GLY A 197 8.71 -5.77 -30.20
N SER A 198 8.98 -6.43 -31.32
CA SER A 198 10.35 -6.71 -31.82
C SER A 198 10.68 -5.95 -33.09
N HIS A 199 9.79 -6.01 -34.09
CA HIS A 199 9.86 -5.21 -35.31
C HIS A 199 8.67 -4.24 -35.40
N ASP A 200 7.68 -4.37 -34.52
CA ASP A 200 6.46 -3.57 -34.45
C ASP A 200 6.47 -2.61 -33.24
N LEU A 201 7.61 -1.93 -33.01
CA LEU A 201 7.77 -1.02 -31.88
C LEU A 201 6.99 0.27 -32.10
N HIS A 202 6.07 0.57 -31.18
CA HIS A 202 5.25 1.78 -31.22
C HIS A 202 5.15 2.43 -29.84
N ALA A 203 5.15 3.76 -29.83
CA ALA A 203 4.95 4.59 -28.66
C ALA A 203 3.61 4.26 -27.96
N PRO A 204 3.52 4.44 -26.64
CA PRO A 204 2.31 4.13 -25.86
C PRO A 204 1.07 4.95 -26.24
N THR A 205 1.24 6.03 -26.99
CA THR A 205 0.16 6.87 -27.53
C THR A 205 -0.45 6.31 -28.81
N ASN A 206 0.25 5.39 -29.51
CA ASN A 206 -0.23 4.77 -30.74
C ASN A 206 -1.22 3.63 -30.41
N PRO A 207 -2.46 3.64 -30.94
CA PRO A 207 -3.42 2.56 -30.75
C PRO A 207 -2.94 1.17 -31.21
N GLU A 208 -1.99 1.09 -32.15
CA GLU A 208 -1.39 -0.16 -32.61
C GLU A 208 -0.43 -0.76 -31.58
N SER A 209 0.16 0.08 -30.71
CA SER A 209 1.13 -0.34 -29.70
C SER A 209 0.58 -1.39 -28.74
N LYS A 210 1.41 -2.40 -28.45
CA LYS A 210 1.13 -3.42 -27.43
C LYS A 210 1.05 -2.82 -26.02
N ILE A 211 1.69 -1.67 -25.78
CA ILE A 211 1.61 -0.94 -24.51
C ILE A 211 0.62 0.23 -24.54
N PHE A 212 -0.23 0.33 -25.56
CA PHE A 212 -1.35 1.25 -25.54
C PHE A 212 -2.27 0.91 -24.37
N LYS A 213 -2.74 1.91 -23.60
CA LYS A 213 -3.44 1.69 -22.32
C LYS A 213 -4.55 0.62 -22.39
N LYS A 214 -5.35 0.60 -23.46
CA LYS A 214 -6.43 -0.37 -23.64
C LYS A 214 -5.96 -1.81 -23.91
N LYS A 215 -4.73 -1.99 -24.40
CA LYS A 215 -4.09 -3.28 -24.74
C LYS A 215 -3.19 -3.83 -23.62
N ILE A 216 -2.84 -3.00 -22.63
CA ILE A 216 -1.98 -3.41 -21.50
C ILE A 216 -2.49 -4.68 -20.80
N PRO A 217 -3.79 -4.84 -20.48
CA PRO A 217 -4.28 -6.07 -19.87
C PRO A 217 -3.96 -7.31 -20.72
N GLN A 218 -4.16 -7.24 -22.03
CA GLN A 218 -3.87 -8.35 -22.95
C GLN A 218 -2.37 -8.62 -23.05
N THR A 219 -1.54 -7.58 -23.03
CA THR A 219 -0.07 -7.70 -23.06
C THR A 219 0.46 -8.43 -21.83
N CYS A 220 0.02 -8.06 -20.63
CA CYS A 220 0.37 -8.79 -19.41
C CYS A 220 -0.26 -10.20 -19.39
N GLY A 221 -1.49 -10.32 -19.91
CA GLY A 221 -2.26 -11.56 -19.93
C GLY A 221 -1.69 -12.68 -20.80
N LYS A 222 -0.75 -12.39 -21.71
CA LYS A 222 -0.01 -13.43 -22.46
C LYS A 222 0.68 -14.44 -21.54
N CYS A 223 1.20 -13.97 -20.41
CA CYS A 223 1.83 -14.80 -19.39
C CYS A 223 0.98 -14.92 -18.12
N HIS A 224 0.09 -13.94 -17.87
CA HIS A 224 -0.78 -13.90 -16.69
C HIS A 224 -2.26 -14.14 -17.03
N GLU A 225 -2.56 -15.14 -17.87
CA GLU A 225 -3.90 -15.38 -18.42
C GLU A 225 -4.98 -15.53 -17.33
N ASN A 226 -4.69 -16.27 -16.25
CA ASN A 226 -5.62 -16.43 -15.13
C ASN A 226 -5.97 -15.12 -14.44
N VAL A 227 -4.98 -14.23 -14.30
CA VAL A 227 -5.18 -12.90 -13.72
C VAL A 227 -5.97 -12.02 -14.68
N LEU A 228 -5.67 -12.07 -15.99
CA LEU A 228 -6.42 -11.35 -17.01
C LEU A 228 -7.91 -11.71 -16.96
N ARG A 229 -8.25 -13.00 -16.99
CA ARG A 229 -9.64 -13.48 -16.93
C ARG A 229 -10.36 -13.02 -15.67
N THR A 230 -9.63 -12.93 -14.56
CA THR A 230 -10.17 -12.42 -13.28
C THR A 230 -10.40 -10.91 -13.34
N TYR A 231 -9.41 -10.16 -13.83
CA TYR A 231 -9.48 -8.72 -14.00
C TYR A 231 -10.62 -8.28 -14.93
N GLU A 232 -10.82 -8.96 -16.06
CA GLU A 232 -11.88 -8.62 -17.03
C GLU A 232 -13.30 -8.74 -16.43
N ARG A 233 -13.46 -9.56 -15.37
CA ARG A 233 -14.74 -9.71 -14.65
C ARG A 233 -14.96 -8.60 -13.62
N SER A 234 -13.90 -7.94 -13.17
CA SER A 234 -13.96 -6.85 -12.19
C SER A 234 -14.63 -5.59 -12.75
N ILE A 235 -15.02 -4.68 -11.88
CA ILE A 235 -15.57 -3.38 -12.27
C ILE A 235 -14.54 -2.53 -13.02
N HIS A 236 -13.26 -2.62 -12.66
CA HIS A 236 -12.17 -1.92 -13.35
C HIS A 236 -11.95 -2.48 -14.75
N GLY A 237 -11.89 -3.80 -14.90
CA GLY A 237 -11.73 -4.45 -16.20
C GLY A 237 -12.91 -4.18 -17.14
N LYS A 238 -14.15 -4.33 -16.65
CA LYS A 238 -15.35 -3.97 -17.42
C LYS A 238 -15.35 -2.50 -17.85
N ALA A 239 -14.93 -1.60 -16.95
CA ALA A 239 -14.82 -0.17 -17.27
C ALA A 239 -13.76 0.10 -18.35
N ALA A 240 -12.57 -0.50 -18.23
CA ALA A 240 -11.49 -0.37 -19.21
C ALA A 240 -11.91 -0.92 -20.60
N LEU A 241 -12.52 -2.11 -20.63
CA LEU A 241 -13.06 -2.73 -21.85
C LEU A 241 -14.18 -1.90 -22.49
N SER A 242 -15.00 -1.21 -21.68
CA SER A 242 -16.01 -0.27 -22.18
C SER A 242 -15.43 1.04 -22.73
N GLY A 243 -14.10 1.19 -22.77
CA GLY A 243 -13.41 2.32 -23.36
C GLY A 243 -13.17 3.50 -22.42
N LYS A 244 -13.42 3.35 -21.11
CA LYS A 244 -13.17 4.40 -20.12
C LYS A 244 -11.68 4.48 -19.81
N LEU A 245 -11.01 5.52 -20.33
CA LEU A 245 -9.55 5.68 -20.23
C LEU A 245 -9.05 5.89 -18.79
N GLU A 246 -9.89 6.38 -17.89
CA GLU A 246 -9.55 6.54 -16.47
C GLU A 246 -9.72 5.26 -15.65
N ALA A 247 -10.26 4.18 -16.23
CA ALA A 247 -10.30 2.90 -15.55
C ALA A 247 -8.87 2.35 -15.40
N PRO A 248 -8.49 1.89 -14.20
CA PRO A 248 -7.12 1.42 -13.97
C PRO A 248 -6.88 0.08 -14.66
N VAL A 249 -5.72 -0.05 -15.32
CA VAL A 249 -5.18 -1.29 -15.89
C VAL A 249 -3.97 -1.75 -15.06
N CYS A 250 -3.32 -2.85 -15.47
CA CYS A 250 -2.26 -3.50 -14.70
C CYS A 250 -1.16 -2.54 -14.24
N THR A 251 -0.71 -1.65 -15.13
CA THR A 251 0.36 -0.69 -14.86
C THR A 251 -0.04 0.46 -13.93
N ASP A 252 -1.33 0.82 -13.88
CA ASP A 252 -1.82 1.86 -12.95
C ASP A 252 -1.69 1.40 -11.48
N CYS A 253 -1.63 0.09 -11.24
CA CYS A 253 -1.42 -0.47 -9.90
C CYS A 253 0.01 -0.97 -9.67
N HIS A 254 0.57 -1.75 -10.59
CA HIS A 254 1.88 -2.43 -10.43
C HIS A 254 3.07 -1.60 -10.88
N GLY A 255 2.84 -0.47 -11.57
CA GLY A 255 3.88 0.26 -12.28
C GLY A 255 4.30 -0.43 -13.58
N GLU A 256 5.41 0.01 -14.16
CA GLU A 256 5.90 -0.43 -15.47
C GLU A 256 7.33 -1.01 -15.41
N HIS A 257 8.35 -0.32 -15.92
CA HIS A 257 9.72 -0.84 -15.95
C HIS A 257 10.29 -1.14 -14.57
N GLN A 258 9.66 -0.71 -13.47
CA GLN A 258 10.04 -1.03 -12.08
C GLN A 258 9.00 -1.88 -11.34
N ILE A 259 8.27 -2.78 -12.03
CA ILE A 259 7.29 -3.68 -11.36
C ILE A 259 7.98 -4.50 -10.27
N LYS A 260 7.52 -4.36 -9.02
CA LYS A 260 8.01 -5.07 -7.83
C LYS A 260 7.02 -6.11 -7.33
N SER A 261 7.52 -7.12 -6.61
CA SER A 261 6.68 -8.15 -5.98
C SER A 261 5.72 -7.50 -4.97
N HIS A 262 4.50 -8.03 -4.82
CA HIS A 262 3.56 -7.55 -3.79
C HIS A 262 4.05 -7.80 -2.36
N LEU A 263 5.13 -8.59 -2.19
CA LEU A 263 5.81 -8.83 -0.92
C LEU A 263 6.94 -7.84 -0.65
N ASP A 264 7.31 -7.02 -1.64
CA ASP A 264 8.34 -6.00 -1.49
C ASP A 264 7.74 -4.72 -0.89
N PRO A 265 8.24 -4.21 0.26
CA PRO A 265 7.74 -2.97 0.88
C PRO A 265 7.81 -1.73 -0.02
N GLN A 266 8.68 -1.72 -1.03
CA GLN A 266 8.78 -0.64 -2.01
C GLN A 266 7.78 -0.79 -3.17
N SER A 267 7.05 -1.89 -3.24
CA SER A 267 6.03 -2.11 -4.26
C SER A 267 4.84 -1.18 -4.04
N THR A 268 4.31 -0.64 -5.13
CA THR A 268 3.08 0.13 -5.12
C THR A 268 1.89 -0.72 -4.69
N VAL A 269 1.93 -2.05 -4.82
CA VAL A 269 0.86 -2.98 -4.40
C VAL A 269 1.17 -3.71 -3.09
N TYR A 270 2.15 -3.23 -2.32
CA TYR A 270 2.42 -3.77 -0.99
C TYR A 270 1.22 -3.58 -0.05
N ALA A 271 1.02 -4.49 0.90
CA ALA A 271 -0.19 -4.56 1.73
C ALA A 271 -0.56 -3.22 2.41
N THR A 272 0.43 -2.47 2.91
CA THR A 272 0.22 -1.17 3.57
C THR A 272 0.21 0.01 2.61
N ALA A 273 0.67 -0.17 1.35
CA ALA A 273 0.70 0.88 0.33
C ALA A 273 -0.65 1.08 -0.37
N LEU A 274 -1.53 0.06 -0.36
CA LEU A 274 -2.79 0.07 -1.11
C LEU A 274 -3.69 1.27 -0.77
N ALA A 275 -3.92 1.51 0.51
CA ALA A 275 -4.90 2.51 0.96
C ALA A 275 -4.42 3.95 0.81
N GLU A 276 -3.11 4.19 0.86
CA GLU A 276 -2.53 5.55 0.78
C GLU A 276 -1.97 5.89 -0.60
N LYS A 277 -1.55 4.89 -1.37
CA LYS A 277 -0.90 5.08 -2.67
C LYS A 277 -1.77 4.54 -3.80
N THR A 278 -1.94 3.22 -3.91
CA THR A 278 -2.52 2.59 -5.11
C THR A 278 -3.99 2.94 -5.33
N CYS A 279 -4.83 2.67 -4.34
CA CYS A 279 -6.26 2.86 -4.46
C CYS A 279 -6.60 4.34 -4.30
N ALA A 280 -5.95 5.03 -3.36
CA ALA A 280 -6.15 6.46 -3.13
C ALA A 280 -5.83 7.32 -4.36
N HIS A 281 -4.85 6.94 -5.19
CA HIS A 281 -4.50 7.69 -6.39
C HIS A 281 -5.71 7.99 -7.30
N CYS A 282 -6.68 7.07 -7.38
CA CYS A 282 -7.92 7.26 -8.12
C CYS A 282 -9.14 7.52 -7.21
N HIS A 283 -9.25 6.83 -6.07
CA HIS A 283 -10.42 6.92 -5.20
C HIS A 283 -10.42 8.11 -4.24
N ALA A 284 -9.31 8.85 -4.15
CA ALA A 284 -9.24 10.17 -3.51
C ALA A 284 -9.07 11.31 -4.53
N ALA A 285 -8.96 11.00 -5.83
CA ALA A 285 -8.80 12.01 -6.88
C ALA A 285 -10.14 12.68 -7.21
N GLU A 286 -10.24 13.98 -6.91
CA GLU A 286 -11.44 14.79 -7.15
C GLU A 286 -11.97 14.68 -8.59
N LYS A 287 -11.07 14.69 -9.58
CA LYS A 287 -11.43 14.54 -10.99
C LYS A 287 -12.19 13.23 -11.27
N ILE A 288 -11.74 12.12 -10.70
CA ILE A 288 -12.35 10.80 -10.88
C ILE A 288 -13.66 10.71 -10.11
N ILE A 289 -13.63 11.14 -8.84
CA ILE A 289 -14.78 11.16 -7.93
C ILE A 289 -15.94 11.94 -8.55
N THR A 290 -15.70 13.16 -9.03
CA THR A 290 -16.73 14.03 -9.59
C THR A 290 -17.25 13.48 -10.93
N LYS A 291 -16.36 13.04 -11.82
CA LYS A 291 -16.75 12.50 -13.14
C LYS A 291 -17.63 11.26 -13.03
N TYR A 292 -17.30 10.35 -12.11
CA TYR A 292 -17.99 9.07 -11.96
C TYR A 292 -18.95 9.01 -10.76
N ARG A 293 -19.15 10.15 -10.06
CA ARG A 293 -20.00 10.27 -8.86
C ARG A 293 -19.68 9.21 -7.81
N LEU A 294 -18.39 8.99 -7.58
CA LEU A 294 -17.93 8.06 -6.54
C LEU A 294 -18.06 8.73 -5.16
N PRO A 295 -18.21 7.97 -4.06
CA PRO A 295 -18.22 8.58 -2.74
C PRO A 295 -16.80 9.05 -2.37
N ALA A 296 -16.68 10.33 -2.01
CA ALA A 296 -15.39 10.98 -1.79
C ALA A 296 -14.71 10.59 -0.46
N ASP A 297 -15.46 10.06 0.49
CA ASP A 297 -15.03 9.85 1.88
C ASP A 297 -14.50 8.44 2.16
N ARG A 298 -14.49 7.51 1.18
CA ARG A 298 -14.16 6.09 1.44
C ARG A 298 -12.71 5.87 1.86
N VAL A 299 -11.77 6.55 1.21
CA VAL A 299 -10.34 6.48 1.55
C VAL A 299 -10.12 7.09 2.94
N GLU A 300 -10.67 8.28 3.19
CA GLU A 300 -10.52 8.96 4.48
C GLU A 300 -11.11 8.17 5.64
N THR A 301 -12.32 7.64 5.48
CA THR A 301 -13.00 6.84 6.51
C THR A 301 -12.31 5.50 6.75
N TYR A 302 -11.69 4.91 5.71
CA TYR A 302 -10.82 3.74 5.89
C TYR A 302 -9.58 4.09 6.73
N LEU A 303 -8.85 5.14 6.36
CA LEU A 303 -7.60 5.52 7.03
C LEU A 303 -7.83 5.89 8.51
N LYS A 304 -9.02 6.40 8.84
CA LYS A 304 -9.46 6.69 10.21
C LYS A 304 -9.98 5.47 10.98
N SER A 305 -10.19 4.33 10.32
CA SER A 305 -10.60 3.09 10.98
C SER A 305 -9.42 2.43 11.70
N TYR A 306 -9.70 1.46 12.58
CA TYR A 306 -8.65 0.66 13.22
C TYR A 306 -7.72 0.00 12.18
N HIS A 307 -8.30 -0.57 11.12
CA HIS A 307 -7.52 -1.20 10.05
C HIS A 307 -6.60 -0.21 9.32
N GLY A 308 -7.12 0.97 9.02
CA GLY A 308 -6.34 2.05 8.43
C GLY A 308 -5.18 2.47 9.34
N LEU A 309 -5.46 2.78 10.61
CA LEU A 309 -4.44 3.20 11.57
C LEU A 309 -3.35 2.12 11.77
N ALA A 310 -3.73 0.85 11.93
CA ALA A 310 -2.77 -0.25 12.06
C ALA A 310 -1.92 -0.43 10.78
N SER A 311 -2.52 -0.31 9.59
CA SER A 311 -1.79 -0.35 8.32
C SER A 311 -0.76 0.78 8.20
N ARG A 312 -1.08 1.98 8.69
CA ARG A 312 -0.15 3.13 8.74
C ARG A 312 1.00 2.91 9.72
N PHE A 313 0.76 2.12 10.76
CA PHE A 313 1.79 1.60 11.67
C PHE A 313 2.66 0.49 11.07
N GLY A 314 2.44 0.12 9.80
CA GLY A 314 3.21 -0.90 9.11
C GLY A 314 2.69 -2.33 9.30
N ASP A 315 1.53 -2.50 9.94
CA ASP A 315 0.93 -3.83 10.09
C ASP A 315 0.40 -4.33 8.74
N VAL A 316 1.01 -5.42 8.24
CA VAL A 316 0.64 -6.06 6.97
C VAL A 316 -0.44 -7.13 7.12
N THR A 317 -0.76 -7.53 8.36
CA THR A 317 -1.73 -8.58 8.67
C THR A 317 -3.16 -8.03 8.75
N VAL A 318 -3.27 -6.72 8.96
CA VAL A 318 -4.55 -6.04 9.06
C VAL A 318 -5.27 -5.99 7.71
N ALA A 319 -6.61 -6.02 7.75
CA ALA A 319 -7.41 -5.96 6.53
C ALA A 319 -7.16 -4.64 5.78
N ASN A 320 -6.97 -4.75 4.47
CA ASN A 320 -6.78 -3.63 3.55
C ASN A 320 -7.85 -3.61 2.45
N CYS A 321 -7.73 -2.66 1.51
CA CYS A 321 -8.68 -2.53 0.40
C CYS A 321 -8.83 -3.85 -0.37
N ALA A 322 -7.72 -4.52 -0.69
CA ALA A 322 -7.72 -5.74 -1.48
C ALA A 322 -8.18 -6.98 -0.71
N SER A 323 -7.90 -7.08 0.59
CA SER A 323 -8.38 -8.21 1.40
C SER A 323 -9.90 -8.22 1.55
N CYS A 324 -10.53 -7.03 1.52
CA CYS A 324 -11.98 -6.87 1.55
C CYS A 324 -12.61 -6.92 0.17
N HIS A 325 -12.12 -6.14 -0.81
CA HIS A 325 -12.74 -5.99 -2.13
C HIS A 325 -12.24 -6.97 -3.20
N GLY A 326 -11.12 -7.66 -2.94
CA GLY A 326 -10.38 -8.36 -3.98
C GLY A 326 -9.23 -7.53 -4.54
N ALA A 327 -8.20 -8.19 -5.10
CA ALA A 327 -7.06 -7.52 -5.73
C ALA A 327 -7.29 -7.31 -7.23
N HIS A 328 -7.66 -8.38 -7.93
CA HIS A 328 -7.95 -8.37 -9.37
C HIS A 328 -9.42 -8.67 -9.68
N ASP A 329 -10.21 -9.13 -8.71
CA ASP A 329 -11.65 -9.45 -8.85
C ASP A 329 -12.55 -8.40 -8.17
N ILE A 330 -12.19 -7.13 -8.24
CA ILE A 330 -12.93 -6.05 -7.57
C ILE A 330 -14.34 -5.93 -8.15
N LEU A 331 -15.36 -6.36 -7.40
CA LEU A 331 -16.76 -6.30 -7.79
C LEU A 331 -17.52 -5.24 -6.97
N PRO A 332 -18.54 -4.56 -7.55
CA PRO A 332 -19.33 -3.58 -6.81
C PRO A 332 -20.11 -4.26 -5.68
N SER A 333 -20.36 -3.56 -4.59
CA SER A 333 -21.05 -4.10 -3.41
C SER A 333 -22.50 -4.55 -3.66
N SER A 334 -23.09 -4.14 -4.79
CA SER A 334 -24.39 -4.60 -5.27
C SER A 334 -24.35 -5.95 -5.98
N ASP A 335 -23.17 -6.42 -6.42
CA ASP A 335 -23.02 -7.72 -7.07
C ASP A 335 -23.08 -8.84 -6.03
N PRO A 336 -23.98 -9.84 -6.17
CA PRO A 336 -24.07 -10.95 -5.23
C PRO A 336 -22.79 -11.77 -5.06
N ASN A 337 -21.88 -11.74 -6.04
CA ASN A 337 -20.59 -12.43 -5.99
C ASN A 337 -19.48 -11.58 -5.35
N SER A 338 -19.73 -10.30 -5.07
CA SER A 338 -18.73 -9.43 -4.43
C SER A 338 -18.47 -9.88 -3.00
N SER A 339 -17.20 -9.96 -2.61
CA SER A 339 -16.78 -10.22 -1.22
C SER A 339 -17.34 -9.19 -0.23
N VAL A 340 -17.62 -7.97 -0.69
CA VAL A 340 -18.23 -6.90 0.12
C VAL A 340 -19.75 -6.80 -0.04
N HIS A 341 -20.39 -7.76 -0.71
CA HIS A 341 -21.85 -7.86 -0.74
C HIS A 341 -22.38 -8.19 0.66
N LYS A 342 -23.54 -7.63 1.03
CA LYS A 342 -24.12 -7.77 2.40
C LYS A 342 -24.24 -9.21 2.89
N LYS A 343 -24.47 -10.16 1.98
CA LYS A 343 -24.58 -11.60 2.29
C LYS A 343 -23.23 -12.31 2.47
N ASN A 344 -22.15 -11.75 1.91
CA ASN A 344 -20.81 -12.34 1.88
C ASN A 344 -19.88 -11.72 2.94
N LEU A 345 -20.26 -10.56 3.50
CA LEU A 345 -19.50 -9.88 4.55
C LEU A 345 -19.19 -10.77 5.77
N PRO A 346 -20.09 -11.64 6.29
CA PRO A 346 -19.72 -12.53 7.39
C PRO A 346 -18.53 -13.43 7.04
N GLN A 347 -18.52 -13.99 5.83
CA GLN A 347 -17.44 -14.85 5.34
C GLN A 347 -16.16 -14.05 5.08
N THR A 348 -16.27 -12.83 4.53
CA THR A 348 -15.13 -11.97 4.26
C THR A 348 -14.45 -11.50 5.56
N CYS A 349 -15.23 -11.00 6.53
CA CYS A 349 -14.72 -10.64 7.85
C CYS A 349 -14.23 -11.87 8.61
N GLY A 350 -14.89 -13.02 8.45
CA GLY A 350 -14.56 -14.29 9.08
C GLY A 350 -13.18 -14.84 8.75
N LYS A 351 -12.54 -14.37 7.67
CA LYS A 351 -11.14 -14.71 7.34
C LYS A 351 -10.16 -14.26 8.43
N CYS A 352 -10.47 -13.16 9.12
CA CYS A 352 -9.62 -12.58 10.17
C CYS A 352 -10.32 -12.56 11.54
N HIS A 353 -11.66 -12.54 11.58
CA HIS A 353 -12.47 -12.53 12.80
C HIS A 353 -13.32 -13.80 12.92
N PRO A 354 -12.77 -14.90 13.47
CA PRO A 354 -13.52 -16.14 13.67
C PRO A 354 -14.77 -15.93 14.53
N GLY A 355 -15.92 -16.44 14.08
CA GLY A 355 -17.19 -16.34 14.81
C GLY A 355 -17.90 -15.00 14.67
N VAL A 356 -17.51 -14.16 13.72
CA VAL A 356 -18.21 -12.89 13.43
C VAL A 356 -19.70 -13.12 13.14
N SER A 357 -20.58 -12.38 13.81
CA SER A 357 -22.03 -12.54 13.65
C SER A 357 -22.53 -11.96 12.32
N GLU A 358 -23.60 -12.53 11.75
CA GLU A 358 -24.29 -11.94 10.59
C GLU A 358 -24.81 -10.52 10.88
N GLN A 359 -25.13 -10.24 12.14
CA GLN A 359 -25.63 -8.93 12.57
C GLN A 359 -24.53 -7.87 12.54
N LEU A 360 -23.28 -8.24 12.83
CA LEU A 360 -22.11 -7.36 12.68
C LEU A 360 -21.81 -7.09 11.20
N ALA A 361 -21.86 -8.14 10.37
CA ALA A 361 -21.57 -8.07 8.95
C ALA A 361 -22.57 -7.20 8.15
N LYS A 362 -23.79 -6.98 8.67
CA LYS A 362 -24.77 -6.06 8.09
C LYS A 362 -24.47 -4.58 8.35
N GLY A 363 -23.53 -4.26 9.25
CA GLY A 363 -23.15 -2.89 9.55
C GLY A 363 -22.32 -2.26 8.43
N ASN A 364 -22.54 -0.97 8.17
CA ASN A 364 -21.82 -0.26 7.10
C ASN A 364 -20.33 -0.13 7.42
N VAL A 365 -19.49 -0.37 6.41
CA VAL A 365 -18.03 -0.18 6.42
C VAL A 365 -17.72 1.08 5.60
N HIS A 366 -16.75 1.88 6.02
CA HIS A 366 -16.46 3.23 5.47
C HIS A 366 -17.56 4.27 5.75
N ILE A 367 -17.88 4.54 7.02
CA ILE A 367 -18.85 5.57 7.39
C ILE A 367 -18.16 6.85 7.84
N THR A 368 -18.57 7.98 7.26
CA THR A 368 -18.49 9.26 7.98
C THR A 368 -19.64 9.29 9.00
N PRO A 369 -19.44 9.76 10.25
CA PRO A 369 -20.54 10.00 11.18
C PRO A 369 -21.34 11.24 10.73
N THR A 370 -21.96 11.17 9.55
CA THR A 370 -23.01 12.09 9.13
C THR A 370 -24.37 11.44 9.42
N SER A 371 -25.35 12.29 9.69
CA SER A 371 -26.54 12.08 10.54
C SER A 371 -27.51 10.93 10.18
N SER A 372 -27.30 10.16 9.12
CA SER A 372 -28.29 9.17 8.68
C SER A 372 -28.10 7.76 9.28
N ASP A 373 -26.88 7.22 9.41
CA ASP A 373 -26.73 5.76 9.62
C ASP A 373 -26.16 5.32 10.98
N ASN A 374 -25.70 6.25 11.83
CA ASN A 374 -25.29 5.93 13.20
C ASN A 374 -25.48 7.13 14.16
N ARG A 375 -26.73 7.55 14.31
CA ARG A 375 -27.14 8.67 15.19
C ARG A 375 -26.55 8.56 16.60
N ILE A 376 -26.46 7.33 17.14
CA ILE A 376 -25.94 7.06 18.48
C ILE A 376 -24.47 7.52 18.61
N VAL A 377 -23.58 7.07 17.70
CA VAL A 377 -22.16 7.42 17.75
C VAL A 377 -21.95 8.92 17.60
N TYR A 378 -22.76 9.57 16.74
CA TYR A 378 -22.73 11.02 16.56
C TYR A 378 -23.10 11.76 17.87
N TYR A 379 -24.22 11.40 18.50
CA TYR A 379 -24.66 12.05 19.75
C TYR A 379 -23.70 11.79 20.90
N VAL A 380 -23.16 10.56 21.03
CA VAL A 380 -22.15 10.22 22.04
C VAL A 380 -20.90 11.08 21.84
N SER A 381 -20.41 11.21 20.60
CA SER A 381 -19.21 12.03 20.32
C SER A 381 -19.45 13.51 20.64
N ARG A 382 -20.61 14.06 20.29
CA ARG A 382 -20.97 15.46 20.60
C ARG A 382 -21.13 15.69 22.10
N PHE A 383 -21.74 14.74 22.81
CA PHE A 383 -21.86 14.76 24.26
C PHE A 383 -20.47 14.83 24.92
N TYR A 384 -19.54 13.96 24.52
CA TYR A 384 -18.18 13.95 25.07
C TYR A 384 -17.41 15.26 24.79
N ILE A 385 -17.56 15.84 23.59
CA ILE A 385 -16.93 17.14 23.28
C ILE A 385 -17.46 18.24 24.20
N VAL A 386 -18.78 18.32 24.40
CA VAL A 386 -19.39 19.30 25.31
C VAL A 386 -18.94 19.03 26.75
N LEU A 387 -18.92 17.77 27.18
CA LEU A 387 -18.45 17.37 28.51
C LEU A 387 -17.00 17.78 28.75
N ILE A 388 -16.10 17.54 27.79
CA ILE A 388 -14.68 17.94 27.89
C ILE A 388 -14.54 19.45 28.03
N ILE A 389 -15.26 20.23 27.20
CA ILE A 389 -15.22 21.70 27.27
C ILE A 389 -15.71 22.20 28.63
N LEU A 390 -16.83 21.65 29.14
CA LEU A 390 -17.40 22.07 30.41
C LEU A 390 -16.53 21.66 31.61
N VAL A 391 -16.07 20.42 31.64
CA VAL A 391 -15.27 19.88 32.75
C VAL A 391 -13.89 20.54 32.75
N ILE A 392 -13.13 20.45 31.66
CA ILE A 392 -11.76 21.00 31.61
C ILE A 392 -11.78 22.54 31.63
N GLY A 393 -12.74 23.18 30.97
CA GLY A 393 -12.91 24.63 31.04
C GLY A 393 -13.26 25.11 32.45
N GLY A 394 -14.16 24.40 33.14
CA GLY A 394 -14.47 24.67 34.55
C GLY A 394 -13.27 24.44 35.47
N MET A 395 -12.49 23.38 35.22
CA MET A 395 -11.26 23.08 35.95
C MET A 395 -10.21 24.20 35.80
N LEU A 396 -9.96 24.66 34.57
CA LEU A 396 -9.04 25.77 34.30
C LEU A 396 -9.47 27.07 34.97
N LEU A 397 -10.76 27.42 34.89
CA LEU A 397 -11.30 28.62 35.51
C LEU A 397 -11.15 28.56 37.04
N HIS A 398 -11.49 27.42 37.64
CA HIS A 398 -11.33 27.20 39.07
C HIS A 398 -9.86 27.32 39.52
N ASN A 399 -8.94 26.65 38.80
CA ASN A 399 -7.51 26.68 39.12
C ASN A 399 -6.93 28.09 38.96
N ALA A 400 -7.33 28.85 37.94
CA ALA A 400 -6.91 30.24 37.78
C ALA A 400 -7.37 31.11 38.97
N LEU A 401 -8.65 31.00 39.38
CA LEU A 401 -9.18 31.75 40.52
C LEU A 401 -8.49 31.38 41.84
N ASP A 402 -8.22 30.10 42.05
CA ASP A 402 -7.49 29.61 43.22
C ASP A 402 -6.04 30.11 43.23
N PHE A 403 -5.34 30.01 42.09
CA PHE A 403 -3.94 30.42 41.93
C PHE A 403 -3.74 31.90 42.25
N PHE A 404 -4.54 32.78 41.65
CA PHE A 404 -4.42 34.22 41.88
C PHE A 404 -4.83 34.65 43.30
N SER A 405 -5.72 33.88 43.96
CA SER A 405 -6.13 34.11 45.35
C SER A 405 -5.01 33.71 46.33
N LYS A 406 -4.41 32.52 46.12
CA LYS A 406 -3.33 32.01 46.97
C LYS A 406 -2.00 32.71 46.71
N LEU A 407 -1.66 33.06 45.47
CA LEU A 407 -0.44 33.81 45.14
C LEU A 407 -0.39 35.17 45.84
N ARG A 408 -1.54 35.86 45.93
CA ARG A 408 -1.68 37.13 46.68
C ARG A 408 -1.42 36.98 48.19
N ARG A 409 -1.52 35.76 48.73
CA ARG A 409 -1.42 35.48 50.17
C ARG A 409 -0.16 34.73 50.55
N HIS A 410 0.42 33.95 49.64
CA HIS A 410 1.66 33.20 49.87
C HIS A 410 2.86 34.13 50.07
N TYR A 411 2.79 35.38 49.57
CA TYR A 411 3.74 36.43 49.88
C TYR A 411 3.58 37.05 51.28
N ALA A 412 2.53 36.71 52.05
CA ALA A 412 2.23 37.34 53.33
C ALA A 412 2.63 36.51 54.57
N LEU A 413 2.78 35.17 54.49
CA LEU A 413 3.04 34.34 55.67
C LEU A 413 3.85 33.09 55.29
N LYS A 414 5.06 32.95 55.84
CA LYS A 414 5.77 31.67 55.84
C LYS A 414 6.61 31.49 57.10
N LYS A 415 6.25 30.52 57.96
CA LYS A 415 7.23 29.64 58.62
C LYS A 415 6.63 28.49 59.47
N MET A 416 7.26 27.30 59.32
CA MET A 416 7.48 26.19 60.28
C MET A 416 6.26 25.30 60.63
N SER A 417 6.29 23.96 60.79
CA SER A 417 7.32 22.93 61.04
C SER A 417 6.69 21.51 61.05
N GLY A 418 7.51 20.46 61.29
CA GLY A 418 7.10 19.10 61.72
C GLY A 418 6.88 18.10 60.56
N GLN A 419 6.96 16.78 60.79
CA GLN A 419 6.64 15.75 59.76
C GLN A 419 5.82 14.60 60.35
N TYR A 420 4.58 14.42 59.88
CA TYR A 420 3.65 13.33 60.20
C TYR A 420 3.41 12.40 59.01
N LEU A 421 3.14 11.11 59.23
CA LEU A 421 2.93 10.12 58.17
C LEU A 421 1.49 10.16 57.60
N ARG A 422 1.29 10.77 56.41
CA ARG A 422 0.02 10.81 55.67
C ARG A 422 -0.25 9.51 54.89
N PHE A 423 0.76 8.98 54.21
CA PHE A 423 0.65 7.81 53.34
C PHE A 423 1.65 6.70 53.70
N THR A 424 1.17 5.46 53.75
CA THR A 424 1.97 4.26 53.99
C THR A 424 2.86 3.92 52.79
N ARG A 425 3.84 3.02 52.97
CA ARG A 425 4.67 2.52 51.85
C ARG A 425 3.83 1.81 50.78
N GLY A 426 2.80 1.05 51.19
CA GLY A 426 1.89 0.36 50.27
C GLY A 426 1.10 1.32 49.40
N GLU A 427 0.46 2.33 50.00
CA GLU A 427 -0.33 3.35 49.29
C GLU A 427 0.55 4.14 48.29
N ARG A 428 1.80 4.47 48.67
CA ARG A 428 2.75 5.16 47.78
C ARG A 428 3.22 4.29 46.61
N MET A 429 3.52 3.01 46.86
CA MET A 429 3.93 2.10 45.80
C MET A 429 2.77 1.88 44.82
N GLN A 430 1.55 1.69 45.34
CA GLN A 430 0.35 1.56 44.53
C GLN A 430 0.13 2.79 43.64
N HIS A 431 0.30 4.00 44.18
CA HIS A 431 0.23 5.23 43.41
C HIS A 431 1.32 5.29 42.33
N LEU A 432 2.58 4.98 42.66
CA LEU A 432 3.68 5.00 41.69
C LEU A 432 3.43 4.05 40.51
N VAL A 433 3.04 2.81 40.79
CA VAL A 433 2.76 1.83 39.72
C VAL A 433 1.54 2.27 38.90
N LEU A 434 0.51 2.85 39.54
CA LEU A 434 -0.64 3.42 38.84
C LEU A 434 -0.23 4.57 37.90
N THR A 435 0.60 5.51 38.37
CA THR A 435 1.11 6.61 37.55
C THR A 435 1.87 6.10 36.34
N LEU A 436 2.80 5.15 36.55
CA LEU A 436 3.58 4.56 35.46
C LEU A 436 2.68 3.83 34.45
N ALA A 437 1.75 3.00 34.93
CA ALA A 437 0.80 2.30 34.08
C ALA A 437 -0.07 3.26 33.28
N PHE A 438 -0.59 4.32 33.92
CA PHE A 438 -1.39 5.35 33.26
C PHE A 438 -0.61 6.08 32.17
N VAL A 439 0.61 6.53 32.45
CA VAL A 439 1.46 7.24 31.47
C VAL A 439 1.75 6.35 30.27
N ILE A 440 2.10 5.07 30.51
CA ILE A 440 2.34 4.10 29.43
C ILE A 440 1.06 3.89 28.60
N LEU A 441 -0.11 3.73 29.24
CA LEU A 441 -1.40 3.56 28.56
C LEU A 441 -1.77 4.78 27.72
N ALA A 442 -1.64 5.99 28.28
CA ALA A 442 -1.92 7.24 27.58
C ALA A 442 -0.98 7.40 26.37
N TYR A 443 0.33 7.25 26.58
CA TYR A 443 1.33 7.38 25.52
C TYR A 443 1.10 6.38 24.38
N THR A 444 0.99 5.09 24.70
CA THR A 444 0.78 4.05 23.70
C THR A 444 -0.60 4.14 23.03
N GLY A 445 -1.63 4.61 23.75
CA GLY A 445 -2.97 4.83 23.22
C GLY A 445 -3.00 5.99 22.21
N PHE A 446 -2.44 7.15 22.57
CA PHE A 446 -2.34 8.29 21.66
C PHE A 446 -1.44 7.98 20.47
N ALA A 447 -0.36 7.20 20.66
CA ALA A 447 0.50 6.80 19.57
C ALA A 447 -0.32 6.17 18.44
N LEU A 448 -1.24 5.23 18.76
CA LEU A 448 -2.10 4.57 17.78
C LEU A 448 -2.94 5.56 16.94
N VAL A 449 -3.43 6.62 17.57
CA VAL A 449 -4.33 7.59 16.93
C VAL A 449 -3.56 8.59 16.06
N TYR A 450 -2.32 8.90 16.43
CA TYR A 450 -1.48 9.88 15.75
C TYR A 450 -0.16 9.25 15.28
N PRO A 451 -0.18 8.28 14.33
CA PRO A 451 1.02 7.56 13.88
C PRO A 451 2.12 8.46 13.35
N ASP A 452 1.76 9.60 12.76
CA ASP A 452 2.71 10.53 12.12
C ASP A 452 3.32 11.55 13.09
N ALA A 453 2.92 11.53 14.36
CA ALA A 453 3.43 12.49 15.33
C ALA A 453 4.90 12.19 15.68
N TRP A 454 5.70 13.24 15.80
CA TRP A 454 7.16 13.13 16.02
C TRP A 454 7.55 12.31 17.26
N TRP A 455 6.72 12.29 18.31
CA TRP A 455 6.97 11.57 19.56
C TRP A 455 6.65 10.06 19.47
N VAL A 456 6.11 9.58 18.34
CA VAL A 456 5.82 8.15 18.06
C VAL A 456 7.04 7.42 17.50
N PHE A 457 8.15 8.13 17.26
CA PHE A 457 9.37 7.58 16.68
C PHE A 457 9.87 6.25 17.30
N PRO A 458 9.75 5.96 18.62
CA PRO A 458 10.22 4.69 19.16
C PRO A 458 9.46 3.49 18.60
N PHE A 459 8.23 3.67 18.13
CA PHE A 459 7.48 2.62 17.44
C PHE A 459 7.77 2.61 15.94
N VAL A 460 8.03 3.76 15.31
CA VAL A 460 8.24 3.83 13.85
C VAL A 460 9.61 3.29 13.42
N VAL A 461 10.64 3.40 14.27
CA VAL A 461 12.03 3.05 13.91
C VAL A 461 12.29 1.54 13.87
N PHE A 462 11.50 0.73 14.60
CA PHE A 462 11.67 -0.73 14.61
C PHE A 462 10.68 -1.39 13.64
N ASN A 463 11.19 -2.29 12.80
CA ASN A 463 10.36 -3.23 12.05
C ASN A 463 9.55 -4.07 13.06
N ALA A 464 8.23 -3.82 13.17
CA ALA A 464 7.26 -4.32 14.17
C ALA A 464 6.74 -3.28 15.20
N GLY A 465 6.93 -1.98 14.95
CA GLY A 465 6.40 -0.90 15.78
C GLY A 465 4.97 -1.02 16.31
N GLY A 466 4.03 -1.33 15.42
CA GLY A 466 2.62 -1.50 15.77
C GLY A 466 2.37 -2.66 16.74
N GLU A 467 3.08 -3.77 16.57
CA GLU A 467 2.98 -4.95 17.42
C GLU A 467 3.51 -4.65 18.83
N TRP A 468 4.72 -4.09 18.93
CA TRP A 468 5.30 -3.67 20.20
C TRP A 468 4.41 -2.69 20.96
N ARG A 469 3.88 -1.67 20.27
CA ARG A 469 2.93 -0.72 20.86
C ARG A 469 1.70 -1.42 21.43
N SER A 470 1.13 -2.38 20.68
CA SER A 470 -0.03 -3.17 21.11
C SER A 470 0.27 -4.00 22.37
N ILE A 471 1.40 -4.72 22.38
CA ILE A 471 1.83 -5.56 23.50
C ILE A 471 2.04 -4.71 24.76
N ILE A 472 2.74 -3.57 24.63
CA ILE A 472 3.00 -2.67 25.77
C ILE A 472 1.69 -2.11 26.33
N HIS A 473 0.77 -1.67 25.46
CA HIS A 473 -0.52 -1.14 25.89
C HIS A 473 -1.34 -2.20 26.66
N ARG A 474 -1.46 -3.41 26.12
CA ARG A 474 -2.22 -4.50 26.76
C ARG A 474 -1.58 -4.96 28.06
N SER A 475 -0.25 -5.03 28.12
CA SER A 475 0.49 -5.38 29.34
C SER A 475 0.28 -4.34 30.45
N ALA A 476 0.37 -3.05 30.11
CA ALA A 476 0.07 -1.97 31.04
C ALA A 476 -1.40 -1.97 31.49
N ALA A 477 -2.33 -2.34 30.60
CA ALA A 477 -3.75 -2.47 30.94
C ALA A 477 -3.98 -3.60 31.96
N ILE A 478 -3.32 -4.75 31.81
CA ILE A 478 -3.41 -5.85 32.79
C ILE A 478 -2.92 -5.40 34.17
N VAL A 479 -1.79 -4.69 34.23
CA VAL A 479 -1.27 -4.10 35.48
C VAL A 479 -2.27 -3.11 36.07
N PHE A 480 -2.85 -2.24 35.25
CA PHE A 480 -3.85 -1.26 35.67
C PHE A 480 -5.13 -1.91 36.23
N VAL A 481 -5.64 -2.97 35.56
CA VAL A 481 -6.78 -3.75 36.03
C VAL A 481 -6.47 -4.44 37.36
N ALA A 482 -5.30 -5.09 37.46
CA ALA A 482 -4.87 -5.75 38.69
C ALA A 482 -4.74 -4.76 39.87
N LEU A 483 -4.17 -3.57 39.62
CA LEU A 483 -4.09 -2.49 40.61
C LEU A 483 -5.47 -1.98 41.01
N SER A 484 -6.38 -1.80 40.05
CA SER A 484 -7.76 -1.33 40.31
C SER A 484 -8.53 -2.34 41.17
N LEU A 485 -8.39 -3.64 40.86
CA LEU A 485 -8.96 -4.72 41.66
C LEU A 485 -8.33 -4.77 43.05
N HIS A 486 -7.00 -4.71 43.16
CA HIS A 486 -6.31 -4.68 44.43
C HIS A 486 -6.75 -3.48 45.29
N HIS A 487 -6.87 -2.29 44.69
CA HIS A 487 -7.38 -1.09 45.36
C HIS A 487 -8.80 -1.30 45.89
N ALA A 488 -9.70 -1.81 45.06
CA ALA A 488 -11.07 -2.10 45.45
C ALA A 488 -11.09 -3.09 46.63
N LEU A 489 -10.35 -4.20 46.54
CA LEU A 489 -10.24 -5.19 47.62
C LEU A 489 -9.69 -4.55 48.92
N PHE A 490 -8.64 -3.74 48.83
CA PHE A 490 -8.09 -3.01 49.97
C PHE A 490 -9.16 -2.12 50.64
N MET A 491 -9.92 -1.37 49.83
CA MET A 491 -10.94 -0.43 50.29
C MET A 491 -12.15 -1.11 50.95
N PHE A 492 -12.56 -2.29 50.49
CA PHE A 492 -13.69 -3.04 51.06
C PHE A 492 -13.30 -3.92 52.25
N PHE A 493 -12.17 -4.63 52.17
CA PHE A 493 -11.84 -5.69 53.11
C PHE A 493 -10.97 -5.22 54.29
N THR A 494 -10.17 -4.17 54.15
CA THR A 494 -9.31 -3.70 55.25
C THR A 494 -9.99 -2.65 56.13
N LYS A 495 -9.67 -2.64 57.44
CA LYS A 495 -10.19 -1.62 58.38
C LYS A 495 -9.76 -0.20 57.96
N ARG A 496 -8.50 -0.04 57.51
CA ARG A 496 -7.96 1.23 57.03
C ARG A 496 -8.65 1.68 55.74
N GLY A 497 -8.81 0.78 54.77
CA GLY A 497 -9.52 1.05 53.52
C GLY A 497 -10.96 1.48 53.75
N ARG A 498 -11.73 0.77 54.60
CA ARG A 498 -13.11 1.17 54.93
C ARG A 498 -13.21 2.55 55.58
N LYS A 499 -12.21 2.94 56.39
CA LYS A 499 -12.14 4.30 56.97
C LYS A 499 -11.94 5.34 55.86
N VAL A 500 -10.96 5.11 54.99
CA VAL A 500 -10.67 5.99 53.84
C VAL A 500 -11.88 6.08 52.89
N SER A 501 -12.59 4.98 52.62
CA SER A 501 -13.81 4.97 51.80
C SER A 501 -14.92 5.86 52.37
N LYS A 502 -15.11 5.86 53.70
CA LYS A 502 -16.09 6.73 54.37
C LYS A 502 -15.71 8.21 54.31
N GLU A 503 -14.41 8.50 54.29
CA GLU A 503 -13.88 9.86 54.19
C GLU A 503 -13.93 10.39 52.76
N LEU A 504 -13.74 9.51 51.75
CA LEU A 504 -13.83 9.82 50.32
C LEU A 504 -15.26 9.85 49.76
N ALA A 505 -16.27 9.43 50.53
CA ALA A 505 -17.66 9.46 50.09
C ALA A 505 -18.14 10.91 49.85
N LEU A 506 -18.80 11.14 48.72
CA LEU A 506 -19.40 12.44 48.40
C LEU A 506 -20.56 12.74 49.36
N ARG A 507 -20.53 13.91 49.99
CA ARG A 507 -21.53 14.42 50.93
C ARG A 507 -22.11 15.72 50.37
N LYS A 508 -23.32 16.08 50.80
CA LYS A 508 -23.94 17.38 50.43
C LYS A 508 -23.06 18.57 50.79
N LYS A 509 -22.27 18.47 51.87
CA LYS A 509 -21.29 19.47 52.28
C LYS A 509 -20.24 19.75 51.20
N ASP A 510 -19.83 18.76 50.41
CA ASP A 510 -18.80 18.96 49.37
C ASP A 510 -19.24 19.95 48.28
N PHE A 511 -20.54 19.98 47.94
CA PHE A 511 -21.09 20.98 47.02
C PHE A 511 -21.13 22.38 47.65
N SER A 512 -21.55 22.48 48.91
CA SER A 512 -21.52 23.74 49.66
C SER A 512 -20.09 24.27 49.82
N ASP A 513 -19.13 23.37 50.05
CA ASP A 513 -17.72 23.70 50.17
C ASP A 513 -17.20 24.24 48.83
N ALA A 514 -17.54 23.62 47.69
CA ALA A 514 -17.18 24.12 46.36
C ALA A 514 -17.71 25.54 46.08
N VAL A 515 -18.99 25.80 46.36
CA VAL A 515 -19.58 27.14 46.20
C VAL A 515 -18.93 28.16 47.13
N SER A 516 -18.63 27.75 48.37
CA SER A 516 -17.94 28.58 49.35
C SER A 516 -16.52 28.91 48.91
N THR A 517 -15.80 27.96 48.30
CA THR A 517 -14.47 28.16 47.73
C THR A 517 -14.49 29.14 46.56
N VAL A 518 -15.45 28.99 45.64
CA VAL A 518 -15.59 29.95 44.53
C VAL A 518 -15.91 31.35 45.07
N SER A 519 -16.84 31.47 46.01
CA SER A 519 -17.22 32.76 46.63
C SER A 519 -16.04 33.39 47.38
N TYR A 520 -15.25 32.57 48.09
CA TYR A 520 -14.05 33.01 48.77
C TYR A 520 -12.96 33.47 47.78
N ASN A 521 -12.77 32.75 46.67
CA ASN A 521 -11.78 33.08 45.64
C ASN A 521 -12.16 34.34 44.84
N LEU A 522 -13.47 34.58 44.64
CA LEU A 522 -14.00 35.82 44.06
C LEU A 522 -13.99 36.99 45.07
N GLY A 523 -13.62 36.76 46.32
CA GLY A 523 -13.59 37.76 47.38
C GLY A 523 -14.96 38.20 47.90
N THR A 524 -16.04 37.52 47.51
CA THR A 524 -17.41 37.79 47.98
C THR A 524 -17.67 37.21 49.37
N SER A 525 -16.91 36.17 49.77
CA SER A 525 -16.84 35.70 51.16
C SER A 525 -15.47 36.02 51.77
N LYS A 526 -15.47 36.44 53.04
CA LYS A 526 -14.24 36.65 53.83
C LYS A 526 -13.82 35.39 54.61
N GLU A 527 -14.71 34.41 54.73
CA GLU A 527 -14.46 33.19 55.51
C GLU A 527 -13.82 32.10 54.66
N LYS A 528 -12.69 31.58 55.12
CA LYS A 528 -11.99 30.47 54.44
C LYS A 528 -12.79 29.18 54.63
N PRO A 529 -13.20 28.49 53.55
CA PRO A 529 -13.90 27.22 53.66
C PRO A 529 -13.05 26.17 54.38
N SER A 530 -13.74 25.36 55.18
CA SER A 530 -13.15 24.36 56.05
C SER A 530 -13.48 22.96 55.52
N TYR A 531 -12.43 22.23 55.13
CA TYR A 531 -12.55 20.86 54.63
C TYR A 531 -12.24 19.85 55.73
N GLY A 532 -12.70 18.61 55.55
CA GLY A 532 -12.24 17.47 56.36
C GLY A 532 -10.93 16.90 55.82
N ARG A 533 -10.57 15.67 56.22
CA ARG A 533 -9.33 14.99 55.79
C ARG A 533 -9.09 14.97 54.27
N TYR A 534 -10.16 14.94 53.47
CA TYR A 534 -10.11 15.14 52.03
C TYR A 534 -11.01 16.30 51.66
N SER A 535 -10.49 17.22 50.85
CA SER A 535 -11.23 18.32 50.24
C SER A 535 -12.19 17.83 49.15
N TYR A 536 -13.16 18.66 48.76
CA TYR A 536 -14.06 18.33 47.66
C TYR A 536 -13.30 18.15 46.32
N VAL A 537 -12.15 18.81 46.17
CA VAL A 537 -11.23 18.68 45.03
C VAL A 537 -10.60 17.30 44.99
N GLU A 538 -10.00 16.85 46.09
CA GLU A 538 -9.39 15.50 46.17
C GLU A 538 -10.44 14.41 46.01
N LYS A 539 -11.65 14.61 46.55
CA LYS A 539 -12.76 13.67 46.36
C LYS A 539 -13.25 13.63 44.92
N SER A 540 -13.38 14.78 44.25
CA SER A 540 -13.82 14.83 42.86
C SER A 540 -12.77 14.19 41.93
N GLU A 541 -11.48 14.41 42.19
CA GLU A 541 -10.38 13.70 41.50
C GLU A 541 -10.48 12.20 41.65
N TYR A 542 -10.64 11.72 42.88
CA TYR A 542 -10.73 10.29 43.16
C TYR A 542 -11.91 9.64 42.42
N TRP A 543 -13.10 10.25 42.50
CA TRP A 543 -14.29 9.69 41.85
C TRP A 543 -14.25 9.82 40.33
N ALA A 544 -13.67 10.90 39.78
CA ALA A 544 -13.42 11.02 38.35
C ALA A 544 -12.47 9.92 37.85
N LEU A 545 -11.39 9.64 38.59
CA LEU A 545 -10.47 8.55 38.29
C LEU A 545 -11.16 7.18 38.38
N VAL A 546 -11.95 6.92 39.43
CA VAL A 546 -12.69 5.65 39.57
C VAL A 546 -13.66 5.45 38.41
N TRP A 547 -14.43 6.47 38.06
CA TRP A 547 -15.35 6.43 36.92
C TRP A 547 -14.60 6.16 35.61
N GLY A 548 -13.57 6.96 35.30
CA GLY A 548 -12.78 6.79 34.10
C GLY A 548 -12.13 5.41 34.03
N SER A 549 -11.65 4.88 35.17
CA SER A 549 -11.08 3.53 35.24
C SER A 549 -12.10 2.46 34.86
N VAL A 550 -13.34 2.54 35.36
CA VAL A 550 -14.41 1.60 35.01
C VAL A 550 -14.71 1.64 33.51
N ILE A 551 -14.90 2.84 32.95
CA ILE A 551 -15.19 3.01 31.52
C ILE A 551 -14.03 2.49 30.65
N MET A 552 -12.79 2.82 31.00
CA MET A 552 -11.59 2.38 30.28
C MET A 552 -11.40 0.86 30.34
N ILE A 553 -11.66 0.23 31.50
CA ILE A 553 -11.58 -1.23 31.65
C ILE A 553 -12.67 -1.91 30.85
N LEU A 554 -13.93 -1.44 30.91
CA LEU A 554 -15.04 -2.04 30.17
C LEU A 554 -14.82 -1.94 28.66
N THR A 555 -14.57 -0.72 28.16
CA THR A 555 -14.34 -0.50 26.74
C THR A 555 -13.05 -1.16 26.25
N GLY A 556 -11.97 -1.10 27.02
CA GLY A 556 -10.71 -1.78 26.70
C GLY A 556 -10.85 -3.30 26.65
N THR A 557 -11.66 -3.90 27.54
CA THR A 557 -11.99 -5.33 27.53
C THR A 557 -12.77 -5.71 26.27
N MET A 558 -13.76 -4.89 25.88
CA MET A 558 -14.51 -5.10 24.63
C MET A 558 -13.59 -5.13 23.41
N LEU A 559 -12.65 -4.19 23.34
CA LEU A 559 -11.69 -4.08 22.24
C LEU A 559 -10.58 -5.13 22.31
N THR A 560 -10.23 -5.63 23.49
CA THR A 560 -9.20 -6.67 23.64
C THR A 560 -9.72 -8.05 23.22
N PHE A 561 -10.99 -8.35 23.54
CA PHE A 561 -11.66 -9.61 23.23
C PHE A 561 -12.64 -9.45 22.07
N GLU A 562 -12.23 -8.70 21.05
CA GLU A 562 -13.04 -8.27 19.91
C GLU A 562 -13.83 -9.40 19.25
N ASN A 563 -13.25 -10.58 19.02
CA ASN A 563 -13.93 -11.70 18.37
C ASN A 563 -15.15 -12.19 19.17
N TRP A 564 -15.04 -12.26 20.50
CA TRP A 564 -16.16 -12.66 21.35
C TRP A 564 -17.28 -11.63 21.30
N PHE A 565 -16.94 -10.34 21.42
CA PHE A 565 -17.94 -9.27 21.36
C PHE A 565 -18.56 -9.14 19.97
N MET A 566 -17.79 -9.28 18.89
CA MET A 566 -18.26 -9.27 17.51
C MET A 566 -19.20 -10.45 17.17
N GLY A 567 -19.02 -11.59 17.84
CA GLY A 567 -19.91 -12.75 17.72
C GLY A 567 -21.25 -12.58 18.44
N HIS A 568 -21.32 -11.75 19.49
CA HIS A 568 -22.51 -11.63 20.36
C HIS A 568 -23.19 -10.26 20.32
N TRP A 569 -22.51 -9.22 19.87
CA TRP A 569 -22.97 -7.83 19.89
C TRP A 569 -23.00 -7.20 18.49
N PRO A 570 -23.92 -6.25 18.26
CA PRO A 570 -24.01 -5.53 17.00
C PRO A 570 -22.83 -4.55 16.80
N LYS A 571 -22.54 -4.22 15.54
CA LYS A 571 -21.36 -3.40 15.17
C LYS A 571 -21.30 -2.04 15.84
N TRP A 572 -22.44 -1.37 15.98
CA TRP A 572 -22.50 -0.06 16.61
C TRP A 572 -21.96 -0.08 18.06
N ALA A 573 -22.06 -1.20 18.77
CA ALA A 573 -21.53 -1.31 20.14
C ALA A 573 -20.00 -1.26 20.15
N MET A 574 -19.34 -1.90 19.19
CA MET A 574 -17.89 -1.85 19.02
C MET A 574 -17.41 -0.46 18.60
N ASP A 575 -18.17 0.20 17.72
CA ASP A 575 -17.88 1.57 17.29
C ASP A 575 -18.02 2.57 18.45
N VAL A 576 -19.06 2.41 19.29
CA VAL A 576 -19.24 3.20 20.51
C VAL A 576 -18.11 2.93 21.50
N ALA A 577 -17.75 1.66 21.76
CA ALA A 577 -16.67 1.32 22.68
C ALA A 577 -15.34 1.97 22.25
N THR A 578 -15.00 1.89 20.96
CA THR A 578 -13.80 2.53 20.40
C THR A 578 -13.80 4.04 20.63
N LYS A 579 -14.93 4.71 20.38
CA LYS A 579 -15.05 6.16 20.55
C LYS A 579 -15.00 6.58 22.01
N VAL A 580 -15.75 5.89 22.88
CA VAL A 580 -15.79 6.15 24.32
C VAL A 580 -14.40 5.94 24.92
N HIS A 581 -13.72 4.85 24.57
CA HIS A 581 -12.35 4.59 25.05
C HIS A 581 -11.40 5.74 24.71
N PHE A 582 -11.44 6.24 23.47
CA PHE A 582 -10.60 7.36 23.06
C PHE A 582 -10.96 8.67 23.78
N TYR A 583 -12.24 9.05 23.83
CA TYR A 583 -12.64 10.30 24.47
C TYR A 583 -12.43 10.28 25.98
N GLU A 584 -12.64 9.14 26.63
CA GLU A 584 -12.34 8.97 28.05
C GLU A 584 -10.83 9.05 28.31
N ALA A 585 -9.99 8.50 27.43
CA ALA A 585 -8.53 8.65 27.55
C ALA A 585 -8.08 10.12 27.44
N VAL A 586 -8.69 10.90 26.52
CA VAL A 586 -8.47 12.35 26.42
C VAL A 586 -8.91 13.07 27.70
N LEU A 587 -10.13 12.80 28.17
CA LEU A 587 -10.67 13.42 29.37
C LEU A 587 -9.81 13.09 30.60
N ALA A 588 -9.43 11.83 30.79
CA ALA A 588 -8.59 11.38 31.91
C ALA A 588 -7.19 12.01 31.87
N THR A 589 -6.57 12.08 30.70
CA THR A 589 -5.25 12.70 30.54
C THR A 589 -5.30 14.19 30.82
N LEU A 590 -6.29 14.90 30.28
CA LEU A 590 -6.47 16.33 30.55
C LEU A 590 -6.82 16.60 32.01
N ALA A 591 -7.67 15.77 32.64
CA ALA A 591 -7.98 15.92 34.07
C ALA A 591 -6.72 15.77 34.93
N ILE A 592 -5.81 14.84 34.59
CA ILE A 592 -4.55 14.72 35.32
C ILE A 592 -3.63 15.92 35.08
N LEU A 593 -3.46 16.35 33.83
CA LEU A 593 -2.56 17.46 33.49
C LEU A 593 -3.05 18.83 33.98
N VAL A 594 -4.35 19.09 33.87
CA VAL A 594 -4.93 20.39 34.18
C VAL A 594 -5.29 20.51 35.65
N TRP A 595 -5.87 19.46 36.23
CA TRP A 595 -6.46 19.53 37.56
C TRP A 595 -5.55 18.88 38.61
N HIS A 596 -5.20 17.61 38.45
CA HIS A 596 -4.35 16.91 39.43
C HIS A 596 -2.96 17.55 39.56
N PHE A 597 -2.27 17.80 38.44
CA PHE A 597 -0.94 18.43 38.46
C PHE A 597 -1.00 19.87 38.99
N TYR A 598 -2.10 20.59 38.81
CA TYR A 598 -2.25 21.90 39.43
C TYR A 598 -2.20 21.79 40.95
N PHE A 599 -3.06 20.96 41.57
CA PHE A 599 -3.09 20.85 43.03
C PHE A 599 -1.83 20.21 43.64
N VAL A 600 -1.11 19.39 42.86
CA VAL A 600 0.11 18.72 43.33
C VAL A 600 1.37 19.57 43.10
N ILE A 601 1.48 20.31 41.99
CA ILE A 601 2.73 21.00 41.59
C ILE A 601 2.58 22.52 41.69
N PHE A 602 1.47 23.06 41.19
CA PHE A 602 1.30 24.50 40.99
C PHE A 602 0.50 25.21 42.08
N ASP A 603 -0.10 24.48 43.02
CA ASP A 603 -0.78 25.05 44.18
C ASP A 603 0.21 25.90 44.99
N PRO A 604 0.01 27.23 45.09
CA PRO A 604 0.92 28.10 45.81
C PRO A 604 1.14 27.70 47.26
N ASP A 605 0.19 27.02 47.91
CA ASP A 605 0.33 26.58 49.31
C ASP A 605 1.43 25.52 49.49
N HIS A 606 1.72 24.73 48.44
CA HIS A 606 2.69 23.62 48.47
C HIS A 606 3.78 23.74 47.38
N TYR A 607 3.88 24.90 46.72
CA TYR A 607 4.84 25.14 45.64
C TYR A 607 6.30 24.96 46.13
N PRO A 608 7.18 24.27 45.37
CA PRO A 608 7.03 23.83 43.97
C PRO A 608 6.36 22.45 43.75
N MET A 609 6.10 21.67 44.80
CA MET A 609 5.39 20.38 44.70
C MET A 609 5.01 19.84 46.09
N ASN A 610 3.84 19.22 46.20
CA ASN A 610 3.44 18.44 47.36
C ASN A 610 4.19 17.10 47.38
N TRP A 611 5.15 16.96 48.30
CA TRP A 611 6.01 15.78 48.41
C TRP A 611 5.39 14.61 49.20
N SER A 612 4.13 14.70 49.63
CA SER A 612 3.50 13.70 50.50
C SER A 612 3.39 12.32 49.86
N MET A 613 3.17 12.24 48.55
CA MET A 613 3.14 10.97 47.82
C MET A 613 4.52 10.34 47.59
N VAL A 614 5.58 11.12 47.65
CA VAL A 614 6.97 10.62 47.54
C VAL A 614 7.50 10.21 48.91
N THR A 615 7.38 11.09 49.90
CA THR A 615 7.96 10.92 51.24
C THR A 615 7.06 10.15 52.21
N GLY A 616 5.76 10.15 51.95
CA GLY A 616 4.72 9.62 52.84
C GLY A 616 4.34 10.58 53.96
N LYS A 617 4.97 11.77 54.03
CA LYS A 617 4.88 12.67 55.18
C LYS A 617 4.37 14.07 54.81
N VAL A 618 3.70 14.73 55.74
CA VAL A 618 3.19 16.12 55.67
C VAL A 618 3.55 16.91 56.93
N SER A 619 3.48 18.23 56.88
CA SER A 619 3.80 19.08 58.03
C SER A 619 2.81 18.93 59.20
N GLU A 620 3.23 19.26 60.43
CA GLU A 620 2.30 19.27 61.59
C GLU A 620 1.27 20.40 61.46
N GLU A 621 1.57 21.49 60.73
CA GLU A 621 0.58 22.50 60.35
C GLU A 621 -0.48 21.96 59.37
N GLU A 622 -0.08 21.23 58.32
CA GLU A 622 -1.03 20.56 57.41
C GLU A 622 -1.87 19.54 58.16
N LYS A 623 -1.26 18.76 59.07
CA LYS A 623 -1.97 17.81 59.92
C LYS A 623 -2.93 18.53 60.89
N ALA A 624 -2.54 19.66 61.49
CA ALA A 624 -3.43 20.44 62.33
C ALA A 624 -4.58 21.08 61.55
N ILE A 625 -4.38 21.41 60.26
CA ILE A 625 -5.46 21.82 59.35
C ILE A 625 -6.39 20.64 59.05
N ASP A 626 -5.85 19.44 58.87
CA ASP A 626 -6.60 18.20 58.64
C ASP A 626 -7.32 17.68 59.91
N GLU A 627 -6.75 17.91 61.11
CA GLU A 627 -7.21 17.36 62.40
C GLU A 627 -8.01 18.35 63.27
N LYS A 628 -7.84 19.69 63.15
CA LYS A 628 -8.62 20.69 63.95
C LYS A 628 -10.13 20.70 63.69
N LYS A 629 -10.64 19.84 62.81
CA LYS A 629 -12.00 19.89 62.25
C LYS A 629 -12.64 18.51 62.16
N ASN A 630 -12.40 17.65 63.15
CA ASN A 630 -13.27 16.50 63.46
C ASN A 630 -14.40 16.91 64.38
#